data_AF-A0A6L6F360-F1
#
_entry.id   AF-A0A6L6F360-F1
#
_cell.length_a   1.000
_cell.length_b   1.000
_cell.length_c   1.000
_cell.angle_alpha   90.00
_cell.angle_beta   90.00
_cell.angle_gamma   90.00
#
_symmetry.space_group_name_H-M   'P 1'
#
loop_
_entity.id
_entity.type
_entity.pdbx_description
1 polymer ?
#
loop_
_entity_poly.entity_id
_entity_poly.type
_entity_poly.pdbx_seq_one_letter_code
_entity_poly.pdbx_strand_id
1 'polypeptide(L)'
;MKFPGEGQERLDPCGLSRAIRGGGQVCWRVQLTRQTVNACDDLGFDRAPARGADQRGRMRIAHKVAIIATIMGFGLLPMAAPALAAEATAVTVSETVTASVALQARTAALVTKTWKFAFVSPATLDRSGVEPSLYRGKFYRPSLEHIRRCIVSRESSGHYFSVSHSGKYRGAYQMSPGLARGATWMMFPEFQKILGEKAAEVAMLRLRTTPIHQWTRFWQDAAFSTVYNWEHANSGASHWRATNRGC
;
A
#
# COMPACT_ATOMS: atom_id res chain seq x y z
N MET A 1 59.06 10.59 -1.81
CA MET A 1 59.49 9.53 -0.87
C MET A 1 58.38 9.31 0.16
N LYS A 2 57.99 8.04 0.35
CA LYS A 2 57.34 7.38 1.51
C LYS A 2 56.07 7.97 2.17
N PHE A 3 54.95 7.26 1.96
CA PHE A 3 54.06 6.75 3.03
C PHE A 3 54.78 5.57 3.75
N PRO A 4 54.47 5.14 5.02
CA PRO A 4 53.11 4.77 5.49
C PRO A 4 52.82 4.89 7.03
N GLY A 5 51.61 4.46 7.43
CA GLY A 5 51.14 4.12 8.80
C GLY A 5 49.67 4.52 9.01
N GLU A 6 48.67 3.64 8.82
CA GLU A 6 48.01 2.80 9.87
C GLU A 6 47.72 3.59 11.16
N GLY A 7 46.53 3.69 11.76
CA GLY A 7 45.23 3.05 11.59
C GLY A 7 44.54 3.15 12.96
N GLN A 8 43.42 3.87 13.08
CA GLN A 8 42.53 3.72 14.24
C GLN A 8 41.11 4.23 13.90
N GLU A 9 40.25 3.31 13.46
CA GLU A 9 38.80 3.52 13.38
C GLU A 9 38.23 3.68 14.80
N ARG A 10 37.64 4.85 15.07
CA ARG A 10 36.69 5.02 16.17
C ARG A 10 35.36 4.39 15.77
N LEU A 11 34.96 3.36 16.50
CA LEU A 11 33.62 2.79 16.44
C LEU A 11 32.64 3.72 17.18
N ASP A 12 31.69 4.30 16.45
CA ASP A 12 30.53 4.99 17.03
C ASP A 12 29.50 3.95 17.54
N PRO A 13 28.86 4.15 18.72
CA PRO A 13 27.97 3.17 19.36
C PRO A 13 26.57 3.06 18.71
N CYS A 14 26.39 3.57 17.50
CA CYS A 14 25.17 3.45 16.71
C CYS A 14 25.57 3.10 15.28
N GLY A 15 25.82 1.82 15.01
CA GLY A 15 26.42 1.29 13.78
C GLY A 15 25.68 1.62 12.47
N LEU A 16 25.86 2.84 11.96
CA LEU A 16 25.42 3.30 10.65
C LEU A 16 26.65 3.69 9.82
N SER A 17 27.21 2.72 9.09
CA SER A 17 28.27 3.00 8.11
C SER A 17 27.67 3.30 6.72
N ARG A 18 27.88 4.56 6.32
CA ARG A 18 28.01 5.16 4.98
C ARG A 18 27.57 4.31 3.75
N ALA A 19 26.65 4.88 2.96
CA ALA A 19 26.23 4.37 1.65
C ALA A 19 27.40 4.30 0.65
N ILE A 20 27.60 3.13 0.02
CA ILE A 20 28.50 2.97 -1.13
C ILE A 20 27.70 3.31 -2.40
N ARG A 21 28.16 4.30 -3.15
CA ARG A 21 27.52 4.75 -4.39
C ARG A 21 28.26 4.11 -5.57
N GLY A 22 27.63 3.15 -6.23
CA GLY A 22 28.11 2.55 -7.48
C GLY A 22 26.95 1.87 -8.22
N GLY A 23 26.56 2.43 -9.35
CA GLY A 23 25.67 1.78 -10.33
C GLY A 23 24.27 1.38 -9.85
N GLY A 24 23.33 2.33 -9.78
CA GLY A 24 21.88 2.07 -9.90
C GLY A 24 21.16 1.25 -8.81
N GLN A 25 21.84 0.72 -7.80
CA GLN A 25 21.23 -0.07 -6.73
C GLN A 25 21.45 0.59 -5.36
N VAL A 26 20.38 0.65 -4.54
CA VAL A 26 20.45 1.06 -3.12
C VAL A 26 20.16 -0.20 -2.31
N CYS A 27 21.16 -0.77 -1.65
CA CYS A 27 20.96 -1.89 -0.73
C CYS A 27 21.00 -1.38 0.71
N TRP A 28 20.03 -1.79 1.52
CA TRP A 28 20.00 -1.51 2.96
C TRP A 28 20.47 -2.75 3.71
N ARG A 29 21.41 -2.58 4.65
CA ARG A 29 21.85 -3.65 5.55
C ARG A 29 21.01 -3.61 6.82
N VAL A 30 20.16 -4.61 7.02
CA VAL A 30 19.37 -4.77 8.25
C VAL A 30 19.95 -5.94 9.03
N GLN A 31 20.32 -5.69 10.29
CA GLN A 31 20.95 -6.68 11.16
C GLN A 31 19.88 -7.24 12.11
N LEU A 32 19.44 -8.47 11.87
CA LEU A 32 18.56 -9.19 12.78
C LEU A 32 19.38 -10.25 13.52
N THR A 33 19.74 -9.90 14.76
CA THR A 33 20.18 -10.69 15.93
C THR A 33 21.14 -11.89 15.82
N ARG A 34 21.46 -12.42 14.63
CA ARG A 34 22.64 -13.26 14.32
C ARG A 34 22.81 -13.64 12.84
N GLN A 35 22.07 -13.03 11.90
CA GLN A 35 22.30 -13.22 10.46
C GLN A 35 22.34 -11.88 9.73
N THR A 36 23.35 -11.71 8.86
CA THR A 36 23.43 -10.60 7.91
C THR A 36 22.69 -10.96 6.65
N VAL A 37 21.63 -10.23 6.33
CA VAL A 37 20.93 -10.30 5.04
C VAL A 37 21.10 -8.97 4.32
N ASN A 38 21.60 -9.03 3.09
CA ASN A 38 21.62 -7.88 2.20
C ASN A 38 20.27 -7.84 1.49
N ALA A 39 19.46 -6.82 1.76
CA ALA A 39 18.26 -6.54 0.98
C ALA A 39 18.67 -5.57 -0.15
N CYS A 40 18.64 -6.06 -1.38
CA CYS A 40 18.81 -5.24 -2.57
C CYS A 40 17.45 -5.16 -3.29
N ASP A 41 17.00 -3.93 -3.57
CA ASP A 41 15.79 -3.69 -4.36
C ASP A 41 16.12 -3.94 -5.85
N ASP A 42 15.75 -5.10 -6.37
CA ASP A 42 15.69 -5.34 -7.82
C ASP A 42 14.36 -4.82 -8.36
N LEU A 43 14.41 -3.71 -9.11
CA LEU A 43 13.30 -3.25 -9.94
C LEU A 43 13.19 -4.12 -11.20
N GLY A 44 12.62 -5.32 -11.07
CA GLY A 44 12.40 -6.20 -12.23
C GLY A 44 11.71 -7.52 -11.87
N PHE A 45 10.62 -7.82 -12.58
CA PHE A 45 9.72 -8.95 -12.40
C PHE A 45 10.36 -10.31 -12.79
N ASP A 46 9.70 -11.39 -12.33
CA ASP A 46 9.79 -12.82 -12.74
C ASP A 46 10.84 -13.74 -12.10
N ARG A 47 10.41 -14.50 -11.09
CA ARG A 47 10.35 -15.98 -11.13
C ARG A 47 9.59 -16.57 -9.94
N ALA A 48 8.61 -17.40 -10.23
CA ALA A 48 8.24 -18.56 -9.41
C ALA A 48 8.28 -19.80 -10.32
N PRO A 49 8.34 -21.05 -9.82
CA PRO A 49 8.59 -21.48 -8.44
C PRO A 49 9.78 -22.46 -8.33
N ALA A 50 10.47 -22.49 -7.19
CA ALA A 50 11.31 -23.63 -6.81
C ALA A 50 10.57 -24.48 -5.77
N ARG A 51 10.45 -25.77 -6.08
CA ARG A 51 9.92 -26.82 -5.21
C ARG A 51 10.86 -27.08 -4.03
N GLY A 52 10.25 -27.41 -2.89
CA GLY A 52 10.83 -28.29 -1.88
C GLY A 52 11.69 -27.62 -0.82
N ALA A 53 11.15 -27.50 0.39
CA ALA A 53 11.84 -27.92 1.61
C ALA A 53 10.93 -27.82 2.84
N ASP A 54 10.89 -28.95 3.55
CA ASP A 54 10.83 -29.09 5.00
C ASP A 54 9.57 -28.66 5.76
N GLN A 55 8.68 -29.63 5.93
CA GLN A 55 7.74 -29.67 7.05
C GLN A 55 8.51 -30.00 8.34
N ARG A 56 8.64 -29.02 9.25
CA ARG A 56 8.67 -29.26 10.71
C ARG A 56 8.55 -27.95 11.47
N GLY A 57 7.33 -27.61 11.85
CA GLY A 57 7.04 -26.47 12.71
C GLY A 57 5.74 -26.68 13.46
N ARG A 58 5.83 -27.31 14.63
CA ARG A 58 4.75 -27.47 15.61
C ARG A 58 4.07 -26.12 15.88
N MET A 59 2.80 -25.97 15.53
CA MET A 59 1.92 -25.05 16.24
C MET A 59 0.66 -25.78 16.68
N ARG A 60 0.52 -25.79 18.01
CA ARG A 60 -0.63 -26.25 18.76
C ARG A 60 -1.80 -25.33 18.43
N ILE A 61 -2.84 -25.86 17.80
CA ILE A 61 -4.16 -25.23 17.78
C ILE A 61 -5.10 -26.22 18.47
N ALA A 62 -5.30 -25.99 19.76
CA ALA A 62 -6.45 -26.55 20.46
C ALA A 62 -7.67 -25.77 19.99
N HIS A 63 -8.51 -26.40 19.17
CA HIS A 63 -9.90 -25.98 19.00
C HIS A 63 -10.80 -27.19 19.25
N LYS A 64 -11.73 -26.96 20.16
CA LYS A 64 -12.63 -27.92 20.78
C LYS A 64 -13.53 -28.55 19.71
N VAL A 65 -13.44 -29.86 19.54
CA VAL A 65 -14.45 -30.66 18.85
C VAL A 65 -15.43 -31.15 19.90
N ALA A 66 -16.67 -30.72 19.79
CA ALA A 66 -17.82 -31.41 20.36
C ALA A 66 -19.01 -31.09 19.49
N ILE A 67 -19.49 -32.09 18.73
CA ILE A 67 -20.91 -32.43 18.61
C ILE A 67 -20.95 -33.93 18.27
N ILE A 68 -21.52 -34.66 19.23
CA ILE A 68 -21.91 -36.05 19.18
C ILE A 68 -23.22 -36.11 18.40
N ALA A 69 -23.32 -36.95 17.37
CA ALA A 69 -24.60 -37.39 16.83
C ALA A 69 -24.56 -38.91 16.63
N THR A 70 -25.51 -39.55 17.28
CA THR A 70 -25.59 -40.94 17.68
C THR A 70 -25.89 -41.87 16.49
N ILE A 71 -25.19 -43.01 16.44
CA ILE A 71 -25.53 -44.17 15.60
C ILE A 71 -26.60 -44.97 16.33
N MET A 72 -27.75 -45.24 15.71
CA MET A 72 -28.63 -46.39 15.98
C MET A 72 -29.54 -46.60 14.76
N GLY A 73 -29.43 -47.75 14.10
CA GLY A 73 -30.26 -48.09 12.95
C GLY A 73 -29.70 -49.23 12.10
N PHE A 74 -29.82 -50.45 12.62
CA PHE A 74 -29.64 -51.70 11.88
C PHE A 74 -30.61 -51.76 10.70
N GLY A 75 -30.09 -51.93 9.48
CA GLY A 75 -30.88 -52.16 8.28
C GLY A 75 -30.00 -52.72 7.18
N LEU A 76 -30.00 -54.05 7.04
CA LEU A 76 -29.45 -54.74 5.88
C LEU A 76 -30.20 -54.27 4.64
N LEU A 77 -29.51 -53.53 3.77
CA LEU A 77 -29.91 -53.22 2.40
C LEU A 77 -28.77 -53.65 1.46
N PRO A 78 -29.10 -54.18 0.26
CA PRO A 78 -28.12 -54.75 -0.66
C PRO A 78 -27.15 -53.67 -1.17
N MET A 79 -25.86 -54.04 -1.25
CA MET A 79 -24.84 -53.26 -1.93
C MET A 79 -25.17 -53.14 -3.42
N ALA A 80 -25.85 -52.07 -3.81
CA ALA A 80 -25.84 -51.56 -5.17
C ALA A 80 -24.67 -50.57 -5.30
N ALA A 81 -23.81 -50.84 -6.28
CA ALA A 81 -22.54 -50.15 -6.52
C ALA A 81 -22.68 -48.63 -6.74
N PRO A 82 -21.79 -47.80 -6.17
CA PRO A 82 -21.61 -46.42 -6.62
C PRO A 82 -20.53 -46.40 -7.72
N ALA A 83 -20.86 -46.85 -8.94
CA ALA A 83 -19.92 -46.77 -10.07
C ALA A 83 -20.17 -45.58 -11.01
N LEU A 84 -21.11 -44.68 -10.71
CA LEU A 84 -21.48 -43.57 -11.60
C LEU A 84 -21.50 -42.17 -10.92
N ALA A 85 -20.99 -42.03 -9.70
CA ALA A 85 -21.01 -40.76 -8.96
C ALA A 85 -19.63 -40.08 -8.81
N ALA A 86 -18.62 -40.51 -9.57
CA ALA A 86 -17.26 -39.98 -9.48
C ALA A 86 -16.90 -38.96 -10.57
N GLU A 87 -17.65 -38.90 -11.68
CA GLU A 87 -17.31 -38.02 -12.81
C GLU A 87 -17.85 -36.60 -12.68
N ALA A 88 -18.94 -36.37 -11.94
CA ALA A 88 -19.50 -35.02 -11.73
C ALA A 88 -18.68 -34.15 -10.76
N THR A 89 -17.85 -34.77 -9.91
CA THR A 89 -17.04 -34.10 -8.87
C THR A 89 -15.66 -33.67 -9.35
N ALA A 90 -15.10 -34.33 -10.36
CA ALA A 90 -13.77 -33.97 -10.89
C ALA A 90 -13.82 -32.74 -11.82
N VAL A 91 -14.93 -32.56 -12.55
CA VAL A 91 -15.13 -31.43 -13.47
C VAL A 91 -15.32 -30.11 -12.70
N THR A 92 -16.05 -30.14 -11.59
CA THR A 92 -16.35 -28.96 -10.76
C THR A 92 -15.16 -28.42 -9.98
N VAL A 93 -14.19 -29.26 -9.58
CA VAL A 93 -12.97 -28.81 -8.90
C VAL A 93 -12.00 -28.11 -9.88
N SER A 94 -11.90 -28.59 -11.12
CA SER A 94 -10.98 -28.02 -12.11
C SER A 94 -11.44 -26.65 -12.63
N GLU A 95 -12.74 -26.47 -12.80
CA GLU A 95 -13.32 -25.19 -13.22
C GLU A 95 -13.21 -24.11 -12.12
N THR A 96 -13.47 -24.49 -10.86
CA THR A 96 -13.39 -23.54 -9.72
C THR A 96 -11.96 -23.11 -9.42
N VAL A 97 -10.97 -24.00 -9.55
CA VAL A 97 -9.55 -23.65 -9.43
C VAL A 97 -9.14 -22.69 -10.55
N THR A 98 -9.52 -22.97 -11.80
CA THR A 98 -9.19 -22.10 -12.95
C THR A 98 -9.81 -20.71 -12.81
N ALA A 99 -11.08 -20.63 -12.38
CA ALA A 99 -11.76 -19.37 -12.13
C ALA A 99 -11.10 -18.56 -11.00
N SER A 100 -10.66 -19.22 -9.92
CA SER A 100 -9.98 -18.58 -8.80
C SER A 100 -8.61 -18.01 -9.19
N VAL A 101 -7.83 -18.74 -10.00
CA VAL A 101 -6.53 -18.30 -10.52
C VAL A 101 -6.71 -17.13 -11.50
N ALA A 102 -7.71 -17.19 -12.37
CA ALA A 102 -8.03 -16.09 -13.27
C ALA A 102 -8.46 -14.82 -12.51
N LEU A 103 -9.23 -14.97 -11.42
CA LEU A 103 -9.60 -13.85 -10.55
C LEU A 103 -8.36 -13.27 -9.86
N GLN A 104 -7.48 -14.11 -9.31
CA GLN A 104 -6.22 -13.67 -8.69
C GLN A 104 -5.30 -12.93 -9.67
N ALA A 105 -5.18 -13.41 -10.91
CA ALA A 105 -4.39 -12.73 -11.94
C ALA A 105 -5.00 -11.36 -12.29
N ARG A 106 -6.32 -11.26 -12.40
CA ARG A 106 -7.02 -10.00 -12.64
C ARG A 106 -6.84 -9.02 -11.48
N THR A 107 -6.96 -9.47 -10.24
CA THR A 107 -6.75 -8.61 -9.06
C THR A 107 -5.30 -8.13 -8.99
N ALA A 108 -4.32 -9.01 -9.19
CA ALA A 108 -2.90 -8.64 -9.22
C ALA A 108 -2.60 -7.60 -10.32
N ALA A 109 -3.17 -7.76 -11.51
CA ALA A 109 -3.04 -6.80 -12.61
C ALA A 109 -3.65 -5.43 -12.25
N LEU A 110 -4.82 -5.40 -11.61
CA LEU A 110 -5.44 -4.16 -11.12
C LEU A 110 -4.62 -3.47 -10.04
N VAL A 111 -4.04 -4.24 -9.10
CA VAL A 111 -3.14 -3.71 -8.07
C VAL A 111 -1.93 -3.06 -8.71
N THR A 112 -1.27 -3.75 -9.65
CA THR A 112 -0.09 -3.23 -10.35
C THR A 112 -0.43 -1.99 -11.18
N LYS A 113 -1.58 -1.99 -11.88
CA LYS A 113 -2.05 -0.83 -12.64
C LYS A 113 -2.29 0.37 -11.71
N THR A 114 -2.97 0.17 -10.59
CA THR A 114 -3.28 1.23 -9.62
C THR A 114 -2.01 1.77 -8.97
N TRP A 115 -1.06 0.89 -8.62
CA TRP A 115 0.23 1.27 -8.08
C TRP A 115 1.04 2.13 -9.06
N LYS A 116 1.18 1.66 -10.30
CA LYS A 116 1.87 2.38 -11.37
C LYS A 116 1.21 3.73 -11.62
N PHE A 117 -0.12 3.77 -11.64
CA PHE A 117 -0.86 5.02 -11.77
C PHE A 117 -0.53 5.98 -10.64
N ALA A 118 -0.70 5.57 -9.38
CA ALA A 118 -0.57 6.42 -8.20
C ALA A 118 0.84 6.97 -7.98
N PHE A 119 1.89 6.23 -8.34
CA PHE A 119 3.28 6.60 -8.04
C PHE A 119 4.15 7.01 -9.23
N VAL A 120 3.86 6.50 -10.43
CA VAL A 120 4.82 6.55 -11.55
C VAL A 120 4.21 7.16 -12.82
N SER A 121 2.88 7.26 -12.93
CA SER A 121 2.28 7.74 -14.16
C SER A 121 2.61 9.22 -14.42
N PRO A 122 2.86 9.62 -15.69
CA PRO A 122 3.14 11.01 -16.04
C PRO A 122 2.08 11.99 -15.53
N ALA A 123 0.79 11.61 -15.61
CA ALA A 123 -0.31 12.43 -15.13
C ALA A 123 -0.25 12.73 -13.62
N THR A 124 0.28 11.80 -12.81
CA THR A 124 0.42 12.01 -11.35
C THR A 124 1.73 12.69 -10.95
N LEU A 125 2.75 12.59 -11.81
CA LEU A 125 4.04 13.26 -11.63
C LEU A 125 4.00 14.71 -12.09
N ASP A 126 3.10 15.02 -13.03
CA ASP A 126 2.70 16.40 -13.29
C ASP A 126 2.01 16.97 -12.06
N ARG A 127 2.64 18.01 -11.52
CA ARG A 127 2.38 18.60 -10.20
C ARG A 127 2.16 20.10 -10.31
N SER A 128 1.72 20.54 -11.48
CA SER A 128 1.44 21.94 -11.81
C SER A 128 -0.01 22.10 -12.26
N GLY A 129 -0.58 23.28 -12.02
CA GLY A 129 -1.91 23.65 -12.49
C GLY A 129 -3.07 23.26 -11.57
N VAL A 130 -4.22 23.89 -11.84
CA VAL A 130 -5.49 23.67 -11.11
C VAL A 130 -6.35 22.68 -11.90
N GLU A 131 -5.86 21.45 -11.96
CA GLU A 131 -6.42 20.35 -12.74
C GLU A 131 -7.47 19.53 -11.95
N PRO A 132 -8.36 18.76 -12.61
CA PRO A 132 -9.35 17.89 -11.96
C PRO A 132 -8.74 16.74 -11.15
N SER A 133 -9.27 16.43 -9.96
CA SER A 133 -8.73 15.40 -9.06
C SER A 133 -8.46 14.07 -9.77
N LEU A 134 -7.23 13.55 -9.59
CA LEU A 134 -6.84 12.22 -10.07
C LEU A 134 -7.34 11.11 -9.14
N TYR A 135 -7.64 11.45 -7.88
CA TYR A 135 -8.27 10.54 -6.94
C TYR A 135 -9.78 10.53 -7.15
N ARG A 136 -10.34 9.33 -7.31
CA ARG A 136 -11.77 9.04 -7.52
C ARG A 136 -12.30 7.97 -6.56
N GLY A 137 -11.67 7.88 -5.39
CA GLY A 137 -11.99 6.88 -4.37
C GLY A 137 -13.19 7.26 -3.49
N LYS A 138 -13.34 6.55 -2.37
CA LYS A 138 -14.48 6.62 -1.45
C LYS A 138 -14.83 8.05 -1.00
N PHE A 139 -13.81 8.87 -0.74
CA PHE A 139 -14.01 10.21 -0.18
C PHE A 139 -14.06 11.31 -1.25
N TYR A 140 -13.92 10.94 -2.52
CA TYR A 140 -14.06 11.87 -3.63
C TYR A 140 -15.54 12.22 -3.84
N ARG A 141 -15.84 13.51 -3.93
CA ARG A 141 -17.20 14.00 -4.19
C ARG A 141 -17.17 14.99 -5.37
N PRO A 142 -17.81 14.65 -6.52
CA PRO A 142 -17.84 15.54 -7.68
C PRO A 142 -18.42 16.93 -7.36
N SER A 143 -19.44 16.99 -6.49
CA SER A 143 -20.08 18.25 -6.10
C SER A 143 -19.15 19.22 -5.38
N LEU A 144 -18.05 18.75 -4.79
CA LEU A 144 -17.09 19.55 -4.02
C LEU A 144 -15.81 19.85 -4.80
N GLU A 145 -15.74 19.43 -6.07
CA GLU A 145 -14.54 19.60 -6.89
C GLU A 145 -14.21 21.06 -7.15
N HIS A 146 -15.22 21.92 -7.26
CA HIS A 146 -15.04 23.37 -7.40
C HIS A 146 -14.34 23.97 -6.17
N ILE A 147 -14.72 23.53 -4.96
CA ILE A 147 -14.08 23.95 -3.71
C ILE A 147 -12.63 23.50 -3.68
N ARG A 148 -12.36 22.22 -4.02
CA ARG A 148 -10.99 21.69 -4.07
C ARG A 148 -10.11 22.53 -5.01
N ARG A 149 -10.60 22.85 -6.21
CA ARG A 149 -9.87 23.68 -7.19
C ARG A 149 -9.64 25.10 -6.66
N CYS A 150 -10.64 25.70 -6.02
CA CYS A 150 -10.50 27.00 -5.35
C CYS A 150 -9.40 26.96 -4.26
N ILE A 151 -9.39 25.94 -3.41
CA ILE A 151 -8.36 25.75 -2.37
C ILE A 151 -6.97 25.62 -3.02
N VAL A 152 -6.80 24.74 -4.01
CA VAL A 152 -5.51 24.58 -4.71
C VAL A 152 -5.03 25.88 -5.35
N SER A 153 -5.95 26.63 -5.96
CA SER A 153 -5.63 27.94 -6.56
C SER A 153 -5.18 28.95 -5.51
N ARG A 154 -5.88 29.03 -4.36
CA ARG A 154 -5.61 30.04 -3.33
C ARG A 154 -4.40 29.70 -2.46
N GLU A 155 -4.22 28.43 -2.13
CA GLU A 155 -3.21 27.97 -1.19
C GLU A 155 -1.85 27.77 -1.87
N SER A 156 -1.81 27.45 -3.17
CA SER A 156 -0.55 27.19 -3.86
C SER A 156 -0.47 27.66 -5.31
N SER A 157 -1.49 28.33 -5.84
CA SER A 157 -1.60 28.69 -7.27
C SER A 157 -1.50 27.47 -8.22
N GLY A 158 -1.93 26.28 -7.76
CA GLY A 158 -1.83 25.06 -8.56
C GLY A 158 -0.49 24.32 -8.46
N HIS A 159 0.45 24.79 -7.63
CA HIS A 159 1.74 24.11 -7.48
C HIS A 159 1.68 23.08 -6.35
N TYR A 160 1.76 21.80 -6.71
CA TYR A 160 1.74 20.67 -5.76
C TYR A 160 3.08 20.46 -5.04
N PHE A 161 4.13 21.17 -5.44
CA PHE A 161 5.44 21.16 -4.80
C PHE A 161 5.67 22.37 -3.88
N SER A 162 4.67 23.26 -3.73
CA SER A 162 4.79 24.47 -2.94
C SER A 162 5.05 24.19 -1.46
N VAL A 163 5.85 25.07 -0.87
CA VAL A 163 6.15 25.11 0.56
C VAL A 163 5.90 26.54 1.03
N SER A 164 5.09 26.71 2.09
CA SER A 164 4.83 28.01 2.69
C SER A 164 6.14 28.68 3.12
N HIS A 165 6.15 30.01 3.22
CA HIS A 165 7.32 30.78 3.68
C HIS A 165 7.90 30.27 5.01
N SER A 166 7.05 29.86 5.96
CA SER A 166 7.49 29.31 7.26
C SER A 166 7.97 27.85 7.22
N GLY A 167 7.90 27.18 6.06
CA GLY A 167 8.23 25.75 5.91
C GLY A 167 7.22 24.78 6.55
N LYS A 168 6.20 25.30 7.25
CA LYS A 168 5.24 24.53 8.04
C LYS A 168 4.17 23.86 7.20
N TYR A 169 3.72 24.51 6.13
CA TYR A 169 2.66 24.01 5.25
C TYR A 169 3.23 23.68 3.87
N ARG A 170 2.75 22.58 3.30
CA ARG A 170 3.38 21.95 2.13
C ARG A 170 2.33 21.37 1.19
N GLY A 171 2.69 21.29 -0.10
CA GLY A 171 1.85 20.74 -1.14
C GLY A 171 0.80 21.72 -1.66
N ALA A 172 -0.03 21.26 -2.60
CA ALA A 172 -1.07 22.11 -3.20
C ALA A 172 -2.11 22.58 -2.17
N TYR A 173 -2.38 21.73 -1.19
CA TYR A 173 -3.36 21.96 -0.14
C TYR A 173 -2.78 22.60 1.12
N GLN A 174 -1.50 22.99 1.10
CA GLN A 174 -0.80 23.59 2.25
C GLN A 174 -1.08 22.83 3.57
N MET A 175 -0.91 21.51 3.55
CA MET A 175 -1.11 20.68 4.74
C MET A 175 0.13 20.75 5.64
N SER A 176 -0.09 20.66 6.96
CA SER A 176 1.00 20.46 7.91
C SER A 176 1.52 19.02 7.86
N PRO A 177 2.78 18.74 8.28
CA PRO A 177 3.29 17.37 8.38
C PRO A 177 2.44 16.46 9.27
N GLY A 178 1.87 16.99 10.35
CA GLY A 178 0.97 16.25 11.23
C GLY A 178 -0.32 15.85 10.53
N LEU A 179 -0.95 16.79 9.82
CA LEU A 179 -2.18 16.54 9.07
C LEU A 179 -1.95 15.53 7.93
N ALA A 180 -0.86 15.69 7.17
CA ALA A 180 -0.50 14.76 6.11
C ALA A 180 -0.29 13.33 6.65
N ARG A 181 0.42 13.17 7.77
CA ARG A 181 0.57 11.85 8.42
C ARG A 181 -0.76 11.30 8.91
N GLY A 182 -1.62 12.12 9.52
CA GLY A 182 -2.98 11.72 9.90
C GLY A 182 -3.78 11.19 8.70
N ALA A 183 -3.73 11.90 7.57
CA ALA A 183 -4.41 11.50 6.35
C ALA A 183 -3.96 10.11 5.85
N THR A 184 -2.69 9.73 5.99
CA THR A 184 -2.23 8.38 5.59
C THR A 184 -2.91 7.26 6.38
N TRP A 185 -3.18 7.47 7.67
CA TRP A 185 -3.90 6.49 8.49
C TRP A 185 -5.38 6.42 8.11
N MET A 186 -5.98 7.56 7.77
CA MET A 186 -7.37 7.63 7.30
C MET A 186 -7.54 6.98 5.92
N MET A 187 -6.56 7.14 5.03
CA MET A 187 -6.55 6.53 3.69
C MET A 187 -6.34 5.00 3.75
N PHE A 188 -5.63 4.48 4.75
CA PHE A 188 -5.21 3.08 4.81
C PHE A 188 -6.34 2.05 4.57
N PRO A 189 -7.51 2.11 5.24
CA PRO A 189 -8.55 1.10 5.07
C PRO A 189 -9.13 1.03 3.65
N GLU A 190 -9.12 2.14 2.91
CA GLU A 190 -9.56 2.15 1.51
C GLU A 190 -8.49 1.50 0.63
N PHE A 191 -7.25 1.94 0.75
CA PHE A 191 -6.17 1.41 -0.09
C PHE A 191 -5.82 -0.04 0.23
N GLN A 192 -6.08 -0.52 1.46
CA GLN A 192 -6.02 -1.94 1.80
C GLN A 192 -6.99 -2.76 0.94
N LYS A 193 -8.20 -2.26 0.65
CA LYS A 193 -9.18 -2.93 -0.21
C LYS A 193 -8.79 -2.89 -1.69
N ILE A 194 -8.15 -1.81 -2.12
CA ILE A 194 -7.79 -1.59 -3.53
C ILE A 194 -6.48 -2.29 -3.90
N LEU A 195 -5.46 -2.19 -3.05
CA LEU A 195 -4.10 -2.68 -3.31
C LEU A 195 -3.80 -4.02 -2.63
N GLY A 196 -4.59 -4.41 -1.63
CA GLY A 196 -4.23 -5.45 -0.68
C GLY A 196 -3.39 -4.90 0.49
N GLU A 197 -3.38 -5.64 1.59
CA GLU A 197 -2.77 -5.22 2.87
C GLU A 197 -1.30 -4.84 2.73
N LYS A 198 -0.44 -5.76 2.27
CA LYS A 198 1.00 -5.53 2.17
C LYS A 198 1.35 -4.33 1.28
N ALA A 199 0.70 -4.20 0.13
CA ALA A 199 0.96 -3.10 -0.79
C ALA A 199 0.48 -1.76 -0.19
N ALA A 200 -0.69 -1.73 0.45
CA ALA A 200 -1.18 -0.54 1.13
C ALA A 200 -0.26 -0.10 2.28
N GLU A 201 0.27 -1.04 3.06
CA GLU A 201 1.23 -0.75 4.13
C GLU A 201 2.50 -0.08 3.59
N VAL A 202 3.09 -0.65 2.53
CA VAL A 202 4.28 -0.08 1.87
C VAL A 202 3.98 1.31 1.32
N ALA A 203 2.83 1.49 0.65
CA ALA A 203 2.41 2.78 0.13
C ALA A 203 2.28 3.82 1.25
N MET A 204 1.55 3.51 2.33
CA MET A 204 1.33 4.43 3.44
C MET A 204 2.61 4.69 4.24
N LEU A 205 3.51 3.72 4.39
CA LEU A 205 4.81 3.95 5.00
C LEU A 205 5.64 4.92 4.17
N ARG A 206 5.71 4.71 2.85
CA ARG A 206 6.40 5.62 1.92
C ARG A 206 5.86 7.04 2.01
N LEU A 207 4.54 7.21 2.07
CA LEU A 207 3.92 8.54 2.21
C LEU A 207 4.25 9.17 3.56
N ARG A 208 4.20 8.41 4.67
CA ARG A 208 4.51 8.91 6.01
C ARG A 208 5.94 9.41 6.18
N THR A 209 6.89 8.81 5.47
CA THR A 209 8.31 9.19 5.50
C THR A 209 8.67 10.24 4.45
N THR A 210 7.77 10.51 3.50
CA THR A 210 7.98 11.50 2.44
C THR A 210 7.23 12.80 2.79
N PRO A 211 7.85 13.98 2.69
CA PRO A 211 7.12 15.24 2.82
C PRO A 211 6.01 15.40 1.77
N ILE A 212 4.84 15.93 2.14
CA ILE A 212 3.67 15.97 1.24
C ILE A 212 3.89 16.71 -0.09
N HIS A 213 4.69 17.78 -0.12
CA HIS A 213 5.06 18.47 -1.37
C HIS A 213 5.87 17.60 -2.36
N GLN A 214 6.37 16.44 -1.93
CA GLN A 214 7.04 15.45 -2.76
C GLN A 214 6.12 14.28 -3.14
N TRP A 215 4.91 14.22 -2.59
CA TRP A 215 3.92 13.23 -3.00
C TRP A 215 3.45 13.54 -4.42
N THR A 216 3.04 12.49 -5.12
CA THR A 216 2.37 12.64 -6.42
C THR A 216 1.06 13.38 -6.23
N ARG A 217 0.57 13.98 -7.31
CA ARG A 217 -0.70 14.70 -7.34
C ARG A 217 -1.87 13.84 -6.84
N PHE A 218 -1.90 12.57 -7.26
CA PHE A 218 -2.88 11.59 -6.81
C PHE A 218 -2.95 11.46 -5.29
N TRP A 219 -1.81 11.31 -4.61
CA TRP A 219 -1.79 11.12 -3.17
C TRP A 219 -2.14 12.39 -2.40
N GLN A 220 -1.79 13.57 -2.91
CA GLN A 220 -2.23 14.83 -2.32
C GLN A 220 -3.76 15.01 -2.47
N ASP A 221 -4.32 14.70 -3.64
CA ASP A 221 -5.77 14.76 -3.90
C ASP A 221 -6.55 13.75 -3.04
N ALA A 222 -6.00 12.54 -2.87
CA ALA A 222 -6.56 11.50 -2.00
C ALA A 222 -6.56 11.94 -0.54
N ALA A 223 -5.44 12.49 -0.06
CA ALA A 223 -5.32 12.99 1.30
C ALA A 223 -6.31 14.15 1.56
N PHE A 224 -6.42 15.09 0.62
CA PHE A 224 -7.39 16.18 0.72
C PHE A 224 -8.81 15.64 0.82
N SER A 225 -9.22 14.81 -0.16
CA SER A 225 -10.59 14.30 -0.24
C SER A 225 -10.95 13.52 1.02
N THR A 226 -10.02 12.70 1.52
CA THR A 226 -10.18 11.89 2.73
C THR A 226 -10.37 12.75 3.97
N VAL A 227 -9.49 13.74 4.18
CA VAL A 227 -9.59 14.64 5.34
C VAL A 227 -10.85 15.49 5.25
N TYR A 228 -11.15 16.02 4.06
CA TYR A 228 -12.27 16.94 3.84
C TYR A 228 -13.63 16.27 4.06
N ASN A 229 -13.76 14.97 3.76
CA ASN A 229 -15.02 14.23 3.76
C ASN A 229 -15.06 12.99 4.69
N TRP A 230 -14.20 12.93 5.71
CA TRP A 230 -13.99 11.71 6.51
C TRP A 230 -15.27 11.18 7.18
N GLU A 231 -15.92 12.01 8.00
CA GLU A 231 -17.11 11.62 8.77
C GLU A 231 -18.38 11.85 7.95
N HIS A 232 -18.45 13.01 7.30
CA HIS A 232 -19.50 13.40 6.38
C HIS A 232 -18.95 14.43 5.39
N ALA A 233 -19.78 14.88 4.44
CA ALA A 233 -19.39 15.94 3.51
C ALA A 233 -18.89 17.17 4.26
N ASN A 234 -17.75 17.74 3.83
CA ASN A 234 -17.16 18.96 4.36
C ASN A 234 -16.78 18.91 5.86
N SER A 235 -16.74 17.73 6.50
CA SER A 235 -16.39 17.62 7.93
C SER A 235 -15.01 18.18 8.25
N GLY A 236 -14.07 18.07 7.30
CA GLY A 236 -12.71 18.60 7.44
C GLY A 236 -12.50 20.01 6.90
N ALA A 237 -13.56 20.73 6.51
CA ALA A 237 -13.44 22.03 5.84
C ALA A 237 -12.67 23.08 6.66
N SER A 238 -12.75 23.02 7.99
CA SER A 238 -12.09 23.93 8.92
C SER A 238 -10.56 23.87 8.87
N HIS A 239 -9.97 22.81 8.31
CA HIS A 239 -8.53 22.74 8.07
C HIS A 239 -8.04 23.74 7.01
N TRP A 240 -8.94 24.22 6.13
CA TRP A 240 -8.60 25.15 5.06
C TRP A 240 -9.30 26.49 5.25
N ARG A 241 -8.49 27.53 5.50
CA ARG A 241 -8.98 28.91 5.64
C ARG A 241 -9.63 29.42 4.36
N ALA A 242 -9.20 28.93 3.19
CA ALA A 242 -9.81 29.27 1.91
C ALA A 242 -11.32 28.98 1.86
N THR A 243 -11.77 27.85 2.43
CA THR A 243 -13.20 27.51 2.51
C THR A 243 -13.98 28.54 3.32
N ASN A 244 -13.46 28.95 4.48
CA ASN A 244 -14.11 29.95 5.34
C ASN A 244 -14.12 31.36 4.72
N ARG A 245 -13.36 31.60 3.65
CA ARG A 245 -13.26 32.88 2.93
C ARG A 245 -13.92 32.83 1.55
N GLY A 246 -14.89 31.94 1.35
CA GLY A 246 -15.71 31.88 0.14
C GLY A 246 -15.05 31.15 -1.03
N CYS A 247 -14.54 29.94 -0.77
CA CYS A 247 -14.79 28.86 -1.74
C CYS A 247 -16.20 28.30 -1.43
#